data_AF-A0A1E7EM01-F1
#
_entry.id   AF-A0A1E7EM01-F1
#
_cell.length_a   1.000
_cell.length_b   1.000
_cell.length_c   1.000
_cell.angle_alpha   90.00
_cell.angle_beta   90.00
_cell.angle_gamma   90.00
#
_symmetry.space_group_name_H-M   'P 1'
#
loop_
_entity.id
_entity.type
_entity.pdbx_description
1 polymer ?
#
loop_
_entity_poly.entity_id
_entity_poly.type
_entity_poly.pdbx_seq_one_letter_code
_entity_poly.pdbx_strand_id
1 'polypeptide(L)'
;MTVLQSSTVMVVVLVEGLSTSSSSSSSTKKSSTIIYSSTDIPPLVDVPVWSMATLNNDSDTNTTTRTTTNMNIITYVTPISIRPNRLYAVGLFKKTLSRENFLREKTCILQLLCDSTEHISCVKLLGGQSGYDLQKQNVLEQEESLNNDHGIGIGELQDLTSSASSSEVVLPKVLPGCVQYLKLSLVGDDIIEYEDGEEESSSHDIVICKVDEMWTTTTSTSTSSVEGKEVVVEGEPKKQQQKQQYLSTGRLRELGIITEQGRIAITATE
;
A
#
# COMPACT_ATOMS: atom_id res chain seq x y z
N MET A 1 -24.77 -8.14 31.09
CA MET A 1 -23.31 -7.99 31.25
C MET A 1 -22.74 -9.38 31.36
N THR A 2 -22.35 -9.98 30.23
CA THR A 2 -21.87 -11.37 30.19
C THR A 2 -20.37 -11.32 29.96
N VAL A 3 -19.61 -11.74 30.96
CA VAL A 3 -18.14 -11.81 30.90
C VAL A 3 -17.79 -13.09 30.13
N LEU A 4 -17.29 -12.95 28.90
CA LEU A 4 -16.73 -14.08 28.15
C LEU A 4 -15.39 -14.46 28.78
N GLN A 5 -15.34 -15.60 29.46
CA GLN A 5 -14.10 -16.24 29.88
C GLN A 5 -13.36 -16.77 28.65
N SER A 6 -12.24 -16.15 28.30
CA SER A 6 -11.30 -16.67 27.30
C SER A 6 -10.71 -17.98 27.83
N SER A 7 -11.02 -19.09 27.16
CA SER A 7 -10.47 -20.41 27.45
C SER A 7 -9.28 -20.65 26.54
N THR A 8 -8.07 -20.59 27.08
CA THR A 8 -6.84 -20.94 26.35
C THR A 8 -6.79 -22.45 26.10
N VAL A 9 -6.98 -22.87 24.86
CA VAL A 9 -6.79 -24.28 24.45
C VAL A 9 -5.32 -24.50 24.13
N MET A 10 -4.66 -25.35 24.92
CA MET A 10 -3.26 -25.75 24.69
C MET A 10 -3.25 -27.02 23.84
N VAL A 11 -2.76 -26.95 22.60
CA VAL A 11 -2.60 -28.11 21.72
C VAL A 11 -1.13 -28.52 21.71
N VAL A 12 -0.81 -29.62 22.39
CA VAL A 12 0.53 -30.21 22.37
C VAL A 12 0.61 -31.21 21.21
N VAL A 13 1.35 -30.86 20.15
CA VAL A 13 1.64 -31.78 19.04
C VAL A 13 3.02 -32.40 19.26
N LEU A 14 3.06 -33.68 19.61
CA LEU A 14 4.28 -34.48 19.63
C LEU A 14 4.62 -34.92 18.20
N VAL A 15 5.67 -34.33 17.62
CA VAL A 15 6.20 -34.76 16.33
C VAL A 15 7.25 -35.85 16.60
N GLU A 16 6.86 -37.13 16.48
CA GLU A 16 7.82 -38.23 16.44
C GLU A 16 8.49 -38.28 15.06
N GLY A 17 9.77 -37.90 15.00
CA GLY A 17 10.55 -38.03 13.78
C GLY A 17 10.85 -39.50 13.47
N LEU A 18 10.29 -40.03 12.37
CA LEU A 18 10.70 -41.32 11.80
C LEU A 18 12.19 -41.26 11.41
N SER A 19 13.05 -41.82 12.26
CA SER A 19 14.45 -42.05 11.95
C SER A 19 14.63 -43.50 11.48
N THR A 20 14.85 -43.69 10.19
CA THR A 20 15.33 -44.96 9.64
C THR A 20 16.79 -45.16 10.02
N SER A 21 17.07 -46.31 10.60
CA SER A 21 18.34 -46.72 11.18
C SER A 21 19.44 -46.94 10.14
N SER A 22 20.64 -46.37 10.36
CA SER A 22 21.90 -47.09 10.12
C SER A 22 23.05 -46.55 10.97
N SER A 23 23.69 -47.49 11.69
CA SER A 23 25.06 -47.51 12.24
C SER A 23 25.65 -46.29 12.97
N SER A 24 25.66 -46.40 14.30
CA SER A 24 26.78 -46.13 15.22
C SER A 24 27.73 -44.95 14.93
N SER A 25 27.37 -43.78 15.46
CA SER A 25 28.33 -42.92 16.18
C SER A 25 27.58 -42.20 17.29
N SER A 26 28.10 -42.28 18.51
CA SER A 26 27.48 -41.77 19.74
C SER A 26 27.46 -40.24 19.74
N SER A 27 26.47 -39.64 19.09
CA SER A 27 26.07 -38.26 19.32
C SER A 27 24.77 -38.29 20.12
N THR A 28 24.82 -37.81 21.36
CA THR A 28 23.63 -37.55 22.19
C THR A 28 22.82 -36.44 21.52
N LYS A 29 21.97 -36.81 20.56
CA LYS A 29 21.01 -35.90 19.93
C LYS A 29 19.98 -35.49 20.99
N LYS A 30 20.15 -34.27 21.53
CA LYS A 30 19.11 -33.64 22.35
C LYS A 30 17.86 -33.48 21.49
N SER A 31 16.84 -34.28 21.77
CA SER A 31 15.52 -34.09 21.18
C SER A 31 14.92 -32.82 21.77
N SER A 32 14.80 -31.78 20.96
CA SER A 32 14.10 -30.56 21.33
C SER A 32 12.60 -30.77 21.11
N THR A 33 11.83 -30.83 22.18
CA THR A 33 10.36 -30.78 22.10
C THR A 33 9.93 -29.37 21.71
N ILE A 34 9.19 -29.24 20.61
CA ILE A 34 8.56 -27.98 20.18
C ILE A 34 7.16 -27.93 20.81
N ILE A 35 6.85 -26.85 21.53
CA ILE A 35 5.53 -26.61 22.11
C ILE A 35 4.83 -25.55 21.27
N TYR A 36 3.63 -25.84 20.78
CA TYR A 36 2.78 -24.89 20.07
C TYR A 36 1.70 -24.37 21.03
N SER A 37 1.38 -23.08 20.96
CA SER A 37 0.31 -22.46 21.73
C SER A 37 -0.68 -21.79 20.79
N SER A 38 -1.98 -22.00 21.01
CA SER A 38 -3.02 -21.25 20.32
C SER A 38 -3.04 -19.81 20.80
N THR A 39 -3.29 -18.86 19.89
CA THR A 39 -3.45 -17.44 20.20
C THR A 39 -4.52 -16.84 19.31
N ASP A 40 -5.36 -15.99 19.87
CA ASP A 40 -6.36 -15.20 19.13
C ASP A 40 -5.79 -13.85 18.67
N ILE A 41 -4.57 -13.52 19.09
CA ILE A 41 -3.88 -12.30 18.70
C ILE A 41 -3.27 -12.52 17.31
N PRO A 42 -3.73 -11.78 16.27
CA PRO A 42 -3.15 -11.89 14.95
C PRO A 42 -1.70 -11.36 14.97
N PRO A 43 -0.79 -11.94 14.16
CA PRO A 43 0.56 -11.42 14.06
C PRO A 43 0.54 -10.01 13.46
N LEU A 44 1.49 -9.19 13.91
CA LEU A 44 1.70 -7.86 13.33
C LEU A 44 2.32 -8.01 11.94
N VAL A 45 1.54 -7.78 10.90
CA VAL A 45 1.99 -7.93 9.52
C VAL A 45 2.71 -6.65 9.06
N ASP A 46 3.91 -6.81 8.53
CA ASP A 46 4.62 -5.75 7.81
C ASP A 46 4.34 -5.88 6.32
N VAL A 47 3.64 -4.89 5.75
CA VAL A 47 3.22 -4.88 4.35
C VAL A 47 3.56 -3.55 3.69
N PRO A 48 3.72 -3.52 2.35
CA PRO A 48 3.88 -2.26 1.64
C PRO A 48 2.67 -1.34 1.81
N VAL A 49 2.93 -0.04 1.89
CA VAL A 49 1.89 0.99 1.98
C VAL A 49 1.61 1.53 0.60
N TRP A 50 0.36 1.41 0.16
CA TRP A 50 -0.11 1.94 -1.11
C TRP A 50 -1.02 3.14 -0.89
N SER A 51 -1.05 4.05 -1.86
CA SER A 51 -2.15 5.00 -2.04
C SER A 51 -2.98 4.60 -3.26
N MET A 52 -4.29 4.53 -3.13
CA MET A 52 -5.21 4.26 -4.23
C MET A 52 -5.83 5.56 -4.73
N ALA A 53 -5.48 5.97 -5.94
CA ALA A 53 -6.08 7.11 -6.64
C ALA A 53 -7.28 6.68 -7.48
N THR A 54 -8.37 7.43 -7.37
CA THR A 54 -9.66 7.20 -8.02
C THR A 54 -10.25 8.51 -8.51
N LEU A 55 -11.12 8.46 -9.51
CA LEU A 55 -11.84 9.63 -10.01
C LEU A 55 -13.14 9.85 -9.21
N ASN A 56 -13.40 11.09 -8.83
CA ASN A 56 -14.68 11.50 -8.26
C ASN A 56 -15.74 11.68 -9.35
N ASN A 57 -17.01 11.58 -8.92
CA ASN A 57 -18.16 11.89 -9.76
C ASN A 57 -18.52 13.38 -9.62
N ASP A 58 -17.80 14.23 -10.33
CA ASP A 58 -18.09 15.67 -10.35
C ASP A 58 -19.11 15.98 -11.45
N SER A 59 -20.34 15.49 -11.30
CA SER A 59 -21.42 15.69 -12.27
C SER A 59 -22.03 17.10 -12.26
N ASP A 60 -21.67 17.94 -11.28
CA ASP A 60 -22.42 19.17 -10.95
C ASP A 60 -21.77 20.49 -11.40
N THR A 61 -20.61 20.48 -12.04
CA THR A 61 -20.04 21.71 -12.60
C THR A 61 -20.21 21.71 -14.11
N ASN A 62 -20.75 22.81 -14.67
CA ASN A 62 -20.85 23.12 -16.11
C ASN A 62 -19.46 23.24 -16.80
N THR A 63 -18.46 22.53 -16.29
CA THR A 63 -17.06 22.60 -16.68
C THR A 63 -16.69 21.25 -17.28
N THR A 64 -16.70 21.19 -18.61
CA THR A 64 -16.57 20.00 -19.45
C THR A 64 -15.24 19.23 -19.31
N THR A 65 -14.40 19.48 -18.29
CA THR A 65 -12.97 19.15 -18.41
C THR A 65 -12.21 18.61 -17.20
N ARG A 66 -12.71 18.52 -15.97
CA ARG A 66 -11.90 17.88 -14.89
C ARG A 66 -12.70 17.13 -13.84
N THR A 67 -12.63 15.80 -13.89
CA THR A 67 -12.91 14.94 -12.74
C THR A 67 -11.79 15.11 -11.71
N THR A 68 -12.14 15.42 -10.47
CA THR A 68 -11.19 15.55 -9.37
C THR A 68 -10.72 14.17 -8.91
N THR A 69 -9.50 14.12 -8.38
CA THR A 69 -8.92 12.89 -7.86
C THR A 69 -9.16 12.78 -6.36
N ASN A 70 -9.54 11.58 -5.94
CA ASN A 70 -9.56 11.19 -4.54
C ASN A 70 -8.55 10.07 -4.27
N MET A 71 -7.93 10.10 -3.10
CA MET A 71 -6.88 9.16 -2.69
C MET A 71 -7.15 8.57 -1.31
N ASN A 72 -6.73 7.33 -1.09
CA ASN A 72 -6.82 6.66 0.21
C ASN A 72 -5.63 5.73 0.43
N ILE A 73 -5.15 5.63 1.67
CA ILE A 73 -4.13 4.64 2.04
C ILE A 73 -4.76 3.25 2.04
N ILE A 74 -4.08 2.29 1.40
CA ILE A 74 -4.46 0.88 1.40
C ILE A 74 -3.22 0.04 1.70
N THR A 75 -3.36 -0.87 2.66
CA THR A 75 -2.31 -1.82 3.08
C THR A 75 -2.72 -3.27 2.80
N TYR A 76 -4.01 -3.53 2.60
CA TYR A 76 -4.54 -4.84 2.19
C TYR A 76 -4.46 -4.99 0.67
N VAL A 77 -3.24 -5.15 0.17
CA VAL A 77 -2.95 -5.36 -1.24
C VAL A 77 -1.99 -6.53 -1.36
N THR A 78 -2.39 -7.60 -2.05
CA THR A 78 -1.51 -8.76 -2.27
C THR A 78 -1.56 -9.23 -3.72
N PRO A 79 -0.40 -9.50 -4.35
CA PRO A 79 -0.39 -10.19 -5.63
C PRO A 79 -0.90 -11.63 -5.43
N ILE A 80 -1.75 -12.10 -6.34
CA ILE A 80 -2.32 -13.47 -6.30
C ILE A 80 -1.97 -14.29 -7.55
N SER A 81 -1.61 -13.61 -8.65
CA SER A 81 -1.14 -14.27 -9.87
C SER A 81 -0.14 -13.41 -10.62
N ILE A 82 0.84 -14.06 -11.26
CA ILE A 82 1.89 -13.39 -12.06
C ILE A 82 1.66 -13.60 -13.56
N ARG A 83 1.23 -14.80 -13.98
CA ARG A 83 1.00 -15.18 -15.38
C ARG A 83 -0.15 -16.18 -15.47
N PRO A 84 -0.95 -16.19 -16.57
CA PRO A 84 -0.85 -15.29 -17.73
C PRO A 84 -1.33 -13.86 -17.42
N ASN A 85 -2.21 -13.71 -16.44
CA ASN A 85 -2.72 -12.42 -16.00
C ASN A 85 -2.08 -12.05 -14.65
N ARG A 86 -1.57 -10.83 -14.54
CA ARG A 86 -1.10 -10.28 -13.26
C ARG A 86 -2.33 -9.86 -12.47
N LEU A 87 -2.60 -10.54 -11.37
CA LEU A 87 -3.78 -10.31 -10.55
C LEU A 87 -3.38 -9.89 -9.13
N TYR A 88 -4.17 -9.00 -8.55
CA TYR A 88 -4.06 -8.53 -7.18
C TYR A 88 -5.40 -8.71 -6.48
N ALA A 89 -5.35 -9.09 -5.20
CA ALA A 89 -6.49 -8.96 -4.30
C ALA A 89 -6.33 -7.66 -3.50
N VAL A 90 -7.39 -6.87 -3.42
CA VAL A 90 -7.40 -5.57 -2.74
C VAL A 90 -8.55 -5.55 -1.73
N GLY A 91 -8.23 -5.20 -0.48
CA GLY A 91 -9.20 -4.96 0.58
C GLY A 91 -9.62 -3.50 0.63
N LEU A 92 -10.91 -3.22 0.48
CA LEU A 92 -11.47 -1.87 0.42
C LEU A 92 -12.36 -1.61 1.65
N PHE A 93 -12.01 -0.61 2.47
CA PHE A 93 -12.85 -0.24 3.60
C PHE A 93 -14.20 0.32 3.13
N LYS A 94 -15.30 -0.25 3.64
CA LYS A 94 -16.67 0.01 3.15
C LYS A 94 -17.09 1.48 3.18
N LYS A 95 -16.58 2.25 4.14
CA LYS A 95 -16.96 3.65 4.40
C LYS A 95 -16.03 4.68 3.75
N THR A 96 -15.40 4.34 2.62
CA THR A 96 -14.48 5.26 1.92
C THR A 96 -15.04 5.68 0.56
N LEU A 97 -14.83 6.95 0.21
CA LEU A 97 -15.17 7.46 -1.12
C LEU A 97 -14.36 6.75 -2.22
N SER A 98 -13.12 6.33 -1.93
CA SER A 98 -12.29 5.59 -2.89
C SER A 98 -12.89 4.23 -3.25
N ARG A 99 -13.56 3.55 -2.30
CA ARG A 99 -14.31 2.33 -2.60
C ARG A 99 -15.47 2.63 -3.56
N GLU A 100 -16.31 3.62 -3.23
CA GLU A 100 -17.45 3.98 -4.08
C GLU A 100 -17.01 4.34 -5.50
N ASN A 101 -15.99 5.19 -5.61
CA ASN A 101 -15.39 5.57 -6.89
C ASN A 101 -14.87 4.34 -7.64
N PHE A 102 -14.12 3.45 -6.99
CA PHE A 102 -13.57 2.27 -7.66
C PHE A 102 -14.65 1.32 -8.14
N LEU A 103 -15.70 1.08 -7.35
CA LEU A 103 -16.80 0.20 -7.73
C LEU A 103 -17.65 0.79 -8.86
N ARG A 104 -17.69 2.12 -9.00
CA ARG A 104 -18.35 2.82 -10.11
C ARG A 104 -17.50 2.79 -11.38
N GLU A 105 -16.25 3.25 -11.30
CA GLU A 105 -15.36 3.40 -12.45
C GLU A 105 -14.73 2.09 -12.91
N LYS A 106 -14.71 1.07 -12.04
CA LYS A 106 -14.05 -0.23 -12.25
C LYS A 106 -12.54 -0.14 -12.52
N THR A 107 -11.94 1.03 -12.27
CA THR A 107 -10.52 1.31 -12.50
C THR A 107 -9.94 2.21 -11.41
N CYS A 108 -8.67 2.02 -11.08
CA CYS A 108 -7.90 2.89 -10.20
C CYS A 108 -6.40 2.84 -10.51
N ILE A 109 -5.64 3.73 -9.89
CA ILE A 109 -4.17 3.65 -9.85
C ILE A 109 -3.73 3.34 -8.41
N LEU A 110 -3.04 2.21 -8.22
CA LEU A 110 -2.30 1.95 -6.99
C LEU A 110 -0.89 2.54 -7.08
N GLN A 111 -0.48 3.24 -6.03
CA GLN A 111 0.74 4.01 -5.97
C GLN A 111 1.57 3.52 -4.78
N LEU A 112 2.70 2.86 -5.05
CA LEU A 112 3.57 2.32 -4.01
C LEU A 112 4.38 3.46 -3.39
N LEU A 113 4.07 3.80 -2.14
CA LEU A 113 4.69 4.94 -1.49
C LEU A 113 6.18 4.69 -1.22
N CYS A 114 6.99 5.73 -1.38
CA CYS A 114 8.41 5.72 -1.03
C CYS A 114 8.59 6.02 0.46
N ASP A 115 9.62 5.48 1.09
CA ASP A 115 10.04 5.87 2.46
C ASP A 115 10.72 7.25 2.42
N SER A 116 9.93 8.28 2.13
CA SER A 116 10.33 9.68 2.06
C SER A 116 9.46 10.53 2.97
N THR A 117 10.00 11.65 3.45
CA THR A 117 9.31 12.56 4.38
C THR A 117 7.97 13.03 3.81
N GLU A 118 7.90 13.27 2.50
CA GLU A 118 6.72 13.78 1.80
C GLU A 118 5.60 12.73 1.76
N HIS A 119 5.91 11.46 1.47
CA HIS A 119 4.91 10.39 1.52
C HIS A 119 4.48 10.07 2.95
N ILE A 120 5.44 10.08 3.88
CA ILE A 120 5.17 9.87 5.31
C ILE A 120 4.17 10.92 5.83
N SER A 121 4.36 12.20 5.51
CA SER A 121 3.47 13.27 5.97
C SER A 121 2.05 13.13 5.40
N CYS A 122 1.92 12.59 4.18
CA CYS A 122 0.62 12.37 3.53
C CYS A 122 -0.18 11.22 4.16
N VAL A 123 0.43 10.25 4.83
CA VAL A 123 -0.28 9.08 5.39
C VAL A 123 -1.40 9.50 6.36
N LYS A 124 -1.15 10.51 7.21
CA LYS A 124 -2.17 11.00 8.14
C LYS A 124 -3.38 11.60 7.43
N LEU A 125 -3.15 12.41 6.39
CA LEU A 125 -4.19 13.00 5.57
C LEU A 125 -4.96 11.93 4.79
N LEU A 126 -4.23 11.06 4.09
CA LEU A 126 -4.81 10.10 3.15
C LEU A 126 -5.51 8.94 3.85
N GLY A 127 -5.00 8.47 5.00
CA GLY A 127 -5.56 7.34 5.74
C GLY A 127 -6.42 7.72 6.94
N GLY A 128 -6.31 8.95 7.45
CA GLY A 128 -7.03 9.40 8.64
C GLY A 128 -8.31 10.18 8.35
N GLN A 129 -8.49 10.67 7.13
CA GLN A 129 -9.63 11.48 6.72
C GLN A 129 -10.33 10.88 5.51
N SER A 130 -11.65 11.01 5.43
CA SER A 130 -12.41 10.52 4.28
C SER A 130 -12.44 11.56 3.16
N GLY A 131 -12.53 11.09 1.92
CA GLY A 131 -12.76 11.96 0.76
C GLY A 131 -14.16 12.60 0.76
N TYR A 132 -15.11 12.08 1.56
CA TYR A 132 -16.42 12.71 1.76
C TYR A 132 -16.33 14.02 2.56
N ASP A 133 -15.36 14.11 3.48
CA ASP A 133 -15.24 15.25 4.39
C ASP A 133 -14.33 16.34 3.82
N LEU A 134 -13.35 15.94 3.00
CA LEU A 134 -12.30 16.82 2.52
C LEU A 134 -11.87 16.46 1.10
N GLN A 135 -11.77 17.48 0.23
CA GLN A 135 -11.15 17.36 -1.08
C GLN A 135 -9.62 17.27 -0.95
N LYS A 136 -9.13 16.04 -0.76
CA LYS A 136 -7.70 15.75 -0.49
C LYS A 136 -6.74 16.27 -1.56
N GLN A 137 -7.16 16.27 -2.83
CA GLN A 137 -6.35 16.82 -3.92
C GLN A 137 -5.94 18.28 -3.65
N ASN A 138 -6.90 19.13 -3.25
CA ASN A 138 -6.63 20.55 -3.01
C ASN A 138 -5.65 20.74 -1.85
N VAL A 139 -5.72 19.90 -0.82
CA VAL A 139 -4.82 19.97 0.33
C VAL A 139 -3.41 19.51 -0.01
N LEU A 140 -3.27 18.54 -0.91
CA LEU A 140 -1.97 18.08 -1.41
C LEU A 140 -1.31 19.09 -2.36
N GLU A 141 -2.10 19.75 -3.21
CA GLU A 141 -1.63 20.70 -4.22
C GLU A 141 -1.36 22.11 -3.65
N GLN A 142 -1.85 22.44 -2.45
CA GLN A 142 -1.56 23.72 -1.79
C GLN A 142 -0.12 23.73 -1.26
N GLU A 143 0.81 24.30 -2.04
CA GLU A 143 2.23 24.46 -1.68
C GLU A 143 2.51 25.54 -0.62
N GLU A 144 1.62 26.52 -0.47
CA GLU A 144 1.88 27.69 0.37
C GLU A 144 0.71 27.94 1.30
N SER A 145 0.87 27.58 2.58
CA SER A 145 0.48 28.42 3.72
C SER A 145 0.41 27.55 4.96
N LEU A 146 1.57 27.21 5.51
CA LEU A 146 1.83 27.25 6.96
C LEU A 146 3.31 26.93 7.12
N ASN A 147 4.07 27.93 7.57
CA ASN A 147 5.46 27.86 8.03
C ASN A 147 5.63 26.98 9.29
N ASN A 148 4.86 25.90 9.39
CA ASN A 148 4.96 24.92 10.45
C ASN A 148 5.76 23.75 9.91
N ASP A 149 6.58 23.18 10.79
CA ASP A 149 7.57 22.11 10.64
C ASP A 149 7.06 20.78 9.99
N HIS A 150 5.88 20.77 9.36
CA HIS A 150 5.12 19.60 8.92
C HIS A 150 4.34 19.81 7.60
N GLY A 151 4.78 20.72 6.71
CA GLY A 151 4.12 20.93 5.41
C GLY A 151 3.92 19.61 4.65
N ILE A 152 2.68 19.35 4.22
CA ILE A 152 2.27 18.14 3.47
C ILE A 152 2.44 18.36 1.95
N GLY A 153 3.12 19.43 1.54
CA GLY A 153 3.33 19.77 0.14
C GLY A 153 4.13 18.68 -0.57
N ILE A 154 3.43 17.80 -1.28
CA ILE A 154 4.04 16.74 -2.11
C ILE A 154 4.40 17.28 -3.51
N GLY A 155 3.99 18.52 -3.81
CA GLY A 155 4.08 19.16 -5.12
C GLY A 155 2.84 18.92 -5.97
N GLU A 156 2.88 19.40 -7.23
CA GLU A 156 1.79 19.21 -8.18
C GLU A 156 1.58 17.71 -8.47
N LEU A 157 0.33 17.25 -8.36
CA LEU A 157 -0.03 15.89 -8.73
C LEU A 157 0.20 15.66 -10.23
N GLN A 158 0.69 14.47 -10.58
CA GLN A 158 1.11 14.16 -11.95
C GLN A 158 0.01 13.46 -12.75
N ASP A 159 -0.03 13.72 -14.05
CA ASP A 159 -0.80 12.93 -15.00
C ASP A 159 0.03 11.74 -15.48
N LEU A 160 -0.55 10.53 -15.43
CA LEU A 160 0.04 9.36 -16.08
C LEU A 160 -0.40 9.31 -17.55
N THR A 161 0.56 9.20 -18.45
CA THR A 161 0.25 8.98 -19.88
C THR A 161 0.11 7.48 -20.13
N SER A 162 -1.09 7.06 -20.57
CA SER A 162 -1.31 5.69 -21.04
C SER A 162 -0.67 5.51 -22.40
N SER A 163 0.01 4.38 -22.59
CA SER A 163 0.68 4.04 -23.86
C SER A 163 -0.28 3.51 -24.93
N ALA A 164 -1.54 3.25 -24.56
CA ALA A 164 -2.55 2.67 -25.45
C ALA A 164 -3.36 3.78 -26.17
N SER A 165 -3.18 3.84 -27.49
CA SER A 165 -3.77 4.79 -28.43
C SER A 165 -5.31 4.78 -28.52
N SER A 166 -5.86 5.96 -28.84
CA SER A 166 -7.15 6.30 -29.50
C SER A 166 -8.44 6.47 -28.69
N SER A 167 -8.42 6.38 -27.37
CA SER A 167 -9.52 6.93 -26.55
C SER A 167 -8.93 7.57 -25.30
N GLU A 168 -9.25 8.83 -25.08
CA GLU A 168 -8.78 9.65 -23.97
C GLU A 168 -9.43 9.15 -22.67
N VAL A 169 -8.99 7.97 -22.21
CA VAL A 169 -9.41 7.43 -20.90
C VAL A 169 -8.79 8.34 -19.86
N VAL A 170 -9.63 9.16 -19.25
CA VAL A 170 -9.21 10.05 -18.16
C VAL A 170 -8.72 9.17 -17.01
N LEU A 171 -7.50 9.41 -16.56
CA LEU A 171 -6.90 8.76 -15.40
C LEU A 171 -6.92 9.72 -14.21
N PRO A 172 -7.00 9.21 -12.97
CA PRO A 172 -6.79 10.06 -11.81
C PRO A 172 -5.36 10.57 -11.79
N LYS A 173 -5.17 11.79 -11.28
CA LYS A 173 -3.84 12.31 -10.97
C LYS A 173 -3.17 11.45 -9.90
N VAL A 174 -1.84 11.46 -9.87
CA VAL A 174 -1.06 10.62 -8.96
C VAL A 174 -0.06 11.44 -8.14
N LEU A 175 0.30 10.91 -6.97
CA LEU A 175 1.38 11.41 -6.13
C LEU A 175 2.71 11.27 -6.87
N PRO A 176 3.52 12.32 -7.01
CA PRO A 176 4.87 12.23 -7.55
C PRO A 176 5.78 11.36 -6.68
N GLY A 177 6.80 10.77 -7.29
CA GLY A 177 7.90 10.12 -6.57
C GLY A 177 7.58 8.77 -5.92
N CYS A 178 6.41 8.17 -6.20
CA CYS A 178 6.14 6.81 -5.78
C CYS A 178 7.10 5.82 -6.48
N VAL A 179 7.39 4.70 -5.81
CA VAL A 179 8.30 3.67 -6.34
C VAL A 179 7.72 3.02 -7.60
N GLN A 180 6.41 2.80 -7.59
CA GLN A 180 5.69 2.13 -8.67
C GLN A 180 4.24 2.60 -8.74
N TYR A 181 3.69 2.62 -9.95
CA TYR A 181 2.27 2.84 -10.22
C TYR A 181 1.69 1.63 -10.95
N LEU A 182 0.52 1.17 -10.54
CA LEU A 182 -0.20 0.07 -11.18
C LEU A 182 -1.61 0.54 -11.55
N LYS A 183 -1.95 0.48 -12.83
CA LYS A 183 -3.34 0.67 -13.27
C LYS A 183 -4.07 -0.66 -13.12
N LEU A 184 -5.11 -0.62 -12.30
CA LEU A 184 -5.91 -1.79 -11.98
C LEU A 184 -7.30 -1.65 -12.58
N SER A 185 -7.80 -2.75 -13.16
CA SER A 185 -9.21 -2.92 -13.50
C SER A 185 -9.85 -4.03 -12.66
N LEU A 186 -11.12 -3.85 -12.28
CA LEU A 186 -11.89 -4.89 -11.60
C LEU A 186 -12.06 -6.11 -12.51
N VAL A 187 -11.85 -7.31 -11.96
CA VAL A 187 -12.12 -8.57 -12.65
C VAL A 187 -13.54 -9.03 -12.31
N GLY A 188 -14.41 -9.04 -13.31
CA GLY A 188 -15.83 -9.33 -13.12
C GLY A 188 -16.57 -8.14 -12.50
N ASP A 189 -17.77 -8.41 -11.96
CA ASP A 189 -18.61 -7.41 -11.29
C ASP A 189 -18.80 -7.68 -9.80
N ASP A 190 -18.35 -8.84 -9.32
CA ASP A 190 -18.63 -9.33 -7.99
C ASP A 190 -17.60 -8.82 -6.97
N ILE A 191 -18.14 -8.43 -5.81
CA ILE A 191 -17.38 -8.19 -4.59
C ILE A 191 -17.43 -9.48 -3.79
N ILE A 192 -16.28 -9.90 -3.25
CA ILE A 192 -16.25 -11.01 -2.30
C ILE A 192 -16.63 -10.42 -0.94
N GLU A 193 -17.90 -10.55 -0.59
CA GLU A 193 -18.42 -10.18 0.72
C GLU A 193 -18.31 -11.36 1.68
N TYR A 194 -17.82 -11.11 2.89
CA TYR A 194 -17.85 -12.09 3.98
C TYR A 194 -19.04 -11.78 4.89
N GLU A 195 -20.05 -12.66 4.84
CA GLU A 195 -21.21 -12.69 5.72
C GLU A 195 -21.08 -13.91 6.65
N ASP A 196 -20.85 -13.67 7.94
CA ASP A 196 -20.71 -14.75 8.92
C ASP A 196 -21.91 -14.78 9.84
N GLY A 197 -23.08 -15.18 9.30
CA GLY A 197 -24.26 -15.70 10.01
C GLY A 197 -24.97 -14.83 11.08
N GLU A 198 -24.25 -13.98 11.81
CA GLU A 198 -24.68 -13.24 13.00
C GLU A 198 -24.02 -11.83 13.00
N GLU A 199 -24.81 -10.87 12.50
CA GLU A 199 -24.88 -9.45 12.87
C GLU A 199 -23.80 -8.41 12.54
N GLU A 200 -22.59 -8.72 12.06
CA GLU A 200 -21.72 -7.67 11.52
C GLU A 200 -21.05 -8.08 10.20
N SER A 201 -21.55 -7.55 9.08
CA SER A 201 -20.89 -7.68 7.79
C SER A 201 -19.44 -7.19 7.92
N SER A 202 -18.49 -7.93 7.35
CA SER A 202 -17.07 -7.54 7.35
C SER A 202 -16.88 -6.05 6.99
N SER A 203 -15.93 -5.40 7.67
CA SER A 203 -15.65 -3.96 7.48
C SER A 203 -15.03 -3.63 6.12
N HIS A 204 -14.54 -4.65 5.41
CA HIS A 204 -13.86 -4.53 4.13
C HIS A 204 -14.50 -5.41 3.09
N ASP A 205 -14.52 -4.91 1.87
CA ASP A 205 -14.79 -5.68 0.66
C ASP A 205 -13.48 -6.24 0.12
N ILE A 206 -13.51 -7.44 -0.44
CA ILE A 206 -12.37 -7.98 -1.18
C ILE A 206 -12.72 -7.96 -2.67
N VAL A 207 -11.85 -7.35 -3.47
CA VAL A 207 -11.97 -7.31 -4.93
C VAL A 207 -10.73 -7.93 -5.58
N ILE A 208 -10.94 -8.57 -6.72
CA ILE A 208 -9.87 -9.09 -7.56
C ILE A 208 -9.66 -8.15 -8.72
N CYS A 209 -8.42 -7.70 -8.90
CA CYS A 209 -8.07 -6.74 -9.92
C CYS A 209 -7.01 -7.30 -10.87
N LYS A 210 -7.09 -6.92 -12.14
CA LYS A 210 -6.07 -7.17 -13.14
C LYS A 210 -5.17 -5.95 -13.27
N VAL A 211 -3.86 -6.17 -13.39
CA VAL A 211 -2.91 -5.12 -13.74
C VAL A 211 -2.92 -4.91 -15.26
N ASP A 212 -3.36 -3.74 -15.70
CA ASP A 212 -3.39 -3.38 -17.13
C ASP A 212 -2.11 -2.69 -17.57
N GLU A 213 -1.62 -1.74 -16.77
CA GLU A 213 -0.41 -0.96 -17.05
C GLU A 213 0.42 -0.76 -15.77
N MET A 214 1.73 -0.58 -15.93
CA MET A 214 2.67 -0.37 -14.83
C MET A 214 3.68 0.71 -15.19
N TRP A 215 4.01 1.56 -14.22
CA TRP A 215 5.04 2.58 -14.34
C TRP A 215 5.99 2.50 -13.15
N THR A 216 7.27 2.84 -13.36
CA THR A 216 8.29 2.89 -12.32
C THR A 216 9.05 4.20 -12.40
N THR A 217 9.32 4.82 -11.26
CA THR A 217 10.13 6.04 -11.21
C THR A 217 11.60 5.68 -11.32
N THR A 218 12.30 6.25 -12.31
CA THR A 218 13.76 6.10 -12.42
C THR A 218 14.41 7.43 -12.06
N THR A 219 15.06 7.50 -10.90
CA THR A 219 15.83 8.69 -10.50
C THR A 219 17.18 8.66 -11.22
N SER A 220 17.30 9.37 -12.34
CA SER A 220 18.62 9.61 -12.95
C SER A 220 19.34 10.67 -12.11
N THR A 221 20.27 10.27 -11.26
CA THR A 221 21.16 11.20 -10.55
C THR A 221 22.05 11.89 -11.57
N SER A 222 21.67 13.07 -12.03
CA SER A 222 22.51 13.95 -12.83
C SER A 222 23.63 14.49 -11.92
N THR A 223 24.76 13.78 -11.85
CA THR A 223 26.01 14.40 -11.42
C THR A 223 26.35 15.47 -12.45
N SER A 224 26.18 16.73 -12.08
CA SER A 224 26.68 17.89 -12.82
C SER A 224 28.20 17.85 -12.86
N SER A 225 28.75 17.14 -13.85
CA SER A 225 30.16 17.26 -14.21
C SER A 225 30.37 18.63 -14.84
N VAL A 226 30.95 19.53 -14.06
CA VAL A 226 31.59 20.77 -14.52
C VAL A 226 32.47 20.45 -15.73
N GLU A 227 32.29 21.22 -16.82
CA GLU A 227 33.09 21.13 -18.03
C GLU A 227 34.59 21.23 -17.69
N GLY A 228 35.31 20.14 -17.91
CA GLY A 228 36.71 20.04 -17.57
C GLY A 228 37.39 18.83 -18.18
N LYS A 229 37.64 18.91 -19.51
CA LYS A 229 38.71 18.22 -20.25
C LYS A 229 38.78 16.69 -20.07
N GLU A 230 38.28 15.96 -21.07
CA GLU A 230 38.40 14.51 -21.21
C GLU A 230 39.86 14.03 -21.07
N VAL A 231 40.13 13.29 -19.99
CA VAL A 231 41.22 12.32 -19.92
C VAL A 231 40.54 10.96 -19.80
N VAL A 232 40.66 10.15 -20.85
CA VAL A 232 40.14 8.78 -20.90
C VAL A 232 40.92 7.93 -19.89
N VAL A 233 40.34 7.69 -18.72
CA VAL A 233 40.83 6.70 -17.76
C VAL A 233 39.88 5.50 -17.80
N GLU A 234 40.33 4.41 -18.40
CA GLU A 234 39.65 3.12 -18.33
C GLU A 234 39.65 2.64 -16.88
N GLY A 235 38.46 2.61 -16.25
CA GLY A 235 38.30 2.00 -14.92
C GLY A 235 37.20 2.57 -14.03
N GLU A 236 36.12 3.16 -14.57
CA GLU A 236 35.06 3.67 -13.70
C GLU A 236 34.25 2.55 -13.01
N PRO A 237 34.04 2.63 -11.69
CA PRO A 237 33.16 1.73 -10.96
C PRO A 237 31.71 1.98 -11.37
N LYS A 238 30.99 0.92 -11.76
CA LYS A 238 29.56 0.96 -12.06
C LYS A 238 28.82 1.64 -10.89
N LYS A 239 28.31 2.86 -11.10
CA LYS A 239 27.44 3.56 -10.14
C LYS A 239 26.28 2.64 -9.80
N GLN A 240 26.26 2.09 -8.58
CA GLN A 240 25.14 1.29 -8.10
C GLN A 240 23.94 2.22 -7.97
N GLN A 241 22.92 1.99 -8.80
CA GLN A 241 21.63 2.65 -8.64
C GLN A 241 21.09 2.31 -7.25
N GLN A 242 20.99 3.30 -6.37
CA GLN A 242 20.32 3.11 -5.09
C GLN A 242 18.84 2.86 -5.39
N LYS A 243 18.40 1.64 -5.13
CA LYS A 243 17.00 1.25 -5.28
C LYS A 243 16.19 2.02 -4.24
N GLN A 244 15.24 2.84 -4.67
CA GLN A 244 14.32 3.52 -3.77
C GLN A 244 13.61 2.49 -2.88
N GLN A 245 13.61 2.74 -1.58
CA GLN A 245 12.95 1.90 -0.58
C GLN A 245 11.48 2.30 -0.48
N TYR A 246 10.59 1.31 -0.50
CA TYR A 246 9.16 1.56 -0.31
C TYR A 246 8.82 1.71 1.17
N LEU A 247 7.75 2.44 1.46
CA LEU A 247 7.21 2.63 2.80
C LEU A 247 6.43 1.38 3.25
N SER A 248 6.67 0.91 4.47
CA SER A 248 6.01 -0.27 5.03
C SER A 248 5.21 0.05 6.31
N THR A 249 4.25 -0.80 6.67
CA THR A 249 3.49 -0.63 7.92
C THR A 249 4.34 -0.81 9.17
N GLY A 250 5.40 -1.63 9.11
CA GLY A 250 6.43 -1.71 10.14
C GLY A 250 7.10 -0.35 10.35
N ARG A 251 7.56 0.27 9.25
CA ARG A 251 8.17 1.60 9.29
C ARG A 251 7.25 2.68 9.86
N LEU A 252 5.97 2.67 9.48
CA LEU A 252 4.98 3.60 10.02
C LEU A 252 4.73 3.42 11.53
N ARG A 253 4.82 2.18 12.04
CA ARG A 253 4.72 1.90 13.49
C ARG A 253 5.94 2.40 14.24
N GLU A 254 7.14 2.18 13.71
CA GLU A 254 8.39 2.71 14.28
C GLU A 254 8.35 4.24 14.43
N LEU A 255 7.75 4.93 13.46
CA LEU A 255 7.58 6.38 13.46
C LEU A 255 6.39 6.85 14.32
N GLY A 256 5.61 5.94 14.91
CA GLY A 256 4.43 6.28 15.71
C GLY A 256 3.30 6.91 14.89
N ILE A 257 3.26 6.70 13.57
CA ILE A 257 2.23 7.24 12.67
C ILE A 257 0.98 6.38 12.70
N ILE A 258 1.15 5.08 12.90
CA ILE A 258 0.05 4.13 13.06
C ILE A 258 0.21 3.30 14.33
N THR A 259 -0.90 2.84 14.89
CA THR A 259 -0.94 1.92 16.03
C THR A 259 -0.49 0.52 15.62
N GLU A 260 -0.33 -0.37 16.59
CA GLU A 260 -0.07 -1.80 16.33
C GLU A 260 -1.15 -2.44 15.45
N GLN A 261 -2.40 -2.00 15.58
CA GLN A 261 -3.53 -2.47 14.76
C GLN A 261 -3.62 -1.76 13.39
N GLY A 262 -2.65 -0.92 13.03
CA GLY A 262 -2.58 -0.25 11.74
C GLY A 262 -3.53 0.95 11.58
N ARG A 263 -4.11 1.46 12.67
CA ARG A 263 -4.92 2.69 12.64
C ARG A 263 -4.02 3.92 12.70
N ILE A 264 -4.41 5.04 12.07
CA ILE A 264 -3.68 6.30 12.25
C ILE A 264 -3.60 6.65 13.74
N ALA A 265 -2.38 6.87 14.24
CA ALA A 265 -2.15 7.28 15.61
C ALA A 265 -2.67 8.72 15.79
N ILE A 266 -3.55 8.90 16.76
CA ILE A 266 -3.94 10.23 17.21
C ILE A 266 -2.75 10.73 18.02
N THR A 267 -1.86 11.52 17.40
CA THR A 267 -0.85 12.26 18.15
C THR A 267 -1.60 13.09 19.18
N ALA A 268 -1.37 12.85 20.47
CA ALA A 268 -1.79 13.76 21.52
C ALA A 268 -1.10 15.09 21.20
N THR A 269 -1.86 16.06 20.70
CA THR A 269 -1.42 17.45 20.67
C THR A 269 -1.25 17.86 22.12
N GLU A 270 -0.01 17.80 22.61
CA GLU A 270 0.42 18.49 23.84
C GLU A 270 0.44 20.00 23.62
#